data_AF-A0A520HGQ6-F1
#
_entry.id   AF-A0A520HGQ6-F1
#
_cell.length_a   1.000
_cell.length_b   1.000
_cell.length_c   1.000
_cell.angle_alpha   90.00
_cell.angle_beta   90.00
_cell.angle_gamma   90.00
#
_symmetry.space_group_name_H-M   'P 1'
#
loop_
_entity.id
_entity.type
_entity.pdbx_description
1 polymer ?
#
loop_
_entity_poly.entity_id
_entity_poly.type
_entity_poly.pdbx_seq_one_letter_code
_entity_poly.pdbx_strand_id
1 'polypeptide(L)'
;MSAIDSMTCGDILVMYRTGDGQGAARFRAVATSICVVEETAHMSQFEDLEDFLAYCRPHSVFPEEQLREFYLKKRNPYILKITYNAALNKRPNRGKLIDIAGINESMRWSCIKLADSQFNSIVEMGEINERLIINKA
;
A
#
# COMPACT_ATOMS: atom_id res chain seq x y z
N MET A 1 14.52 0.05 -10.73
CA MET A 1 13.14 -0.47 -10.64
C MET A 1 12.55 0.01 -9.33
N SER A 2 11.31 0.50 -9.36
CA SER A 2 10.59 0.83 -8.12
C SER A 2 10.12 -0.48 -7.47
N ALA A 3 9.86 -0.50 -6.16
CA ALA A 3 9.30 -1.68 -5.50
C ALA A 3 7.93 -2.11 -6.08
N ILE A 4 7.21 -1.15 -6.68
CA ILE A 4 5.94 -1.36 -7.36
C ILE A 4 6.10 -2.13 -8.67
N ASP A 5 7.19 -1.89 -9.40
CA ASP A 5 7.48 -2.53 -10.69
C ASP A 5 7.64 -4.05 -10.56
N SER A 6 8.03 -4.52 -9.38
CA SER A 6 8.17 -5.95 -9.07
C SER A 6 6.90 -6.59 -8.49
N MET A 7 5.83 -5.82 -8.25
CA MET A 7 4.60 -6.36 -7.69
C MET A 7 3.80 -7.10 -8.76
N THR A 8 3.18 -8.20 -8.36
CA THR A 8 2.36 -9.04 -9.25
C THR A 8 1.02 -9.35 -8.62
N CYS A 9 0.07 -9.82 -9.43
CA CYS A 9 -1.25 -10.22 -8.97
C CYS A 9 -1.14 -11.23 -7.81
N GLY A 10 -1.83 -10.95 -6.71
CA GLY A 10 -1.81 -11.76 -5.48
C GLY A 10 -0.85 -11.26 -4.40
N ASP A 11 0.06 -10.32 -4.70
CA ASP A 11 0.93 -9.74 -3.67
C ASP A 11 0.13 -9.00 -2.60
N ILE A 12 0.54 -9.18 -1.33
CA ILE A 12 -0.13 -8.60 -0.18
C ILE A 12 0.52 -7.26 0.18
N LEU A 13 -0.31 -6.25 0.43
CA LEU A 13 0.10 -4.92 0.84
C LEU A 13 -0.40 -4.59 2.23
N VAL A 14 0.48 -4.04 3.06
CA VAL A 14 0.10 -3.36 4.30
C VAL A 14 0.10 -1.86 4.05
N MET A 15 -1.07 -1.23 4.16
CA MET A 15 -1.18 0.22 4.02
C MET A 15 -0.62 0.90 5.27
N TYR A 16 0.29 1.84 5.05
CA TYR A 16 0.96 2.59 6.11
C TYR A 16 0.69 4.09 5.95
N ARG A 17 0.09 4.68 6.98
CA ARG A 17 -0.12 6.12 7.06
C ARG A 17 1.06 6.76 7.77
N THR A 18 1.75 7.66 7.08
CA THR A 18 2.85 8.44 7.66
C THR A 18 2.37 9.35 8.79
N GLY A 19 3.31 9.92 9.54
CA GLY A 19 2.99 10.86 10.61
C GLY A 19 2.15 12.03 10.10
N ASP A 20 1.37 12.62 11.01
CA ASP A 20 0.43 13.71 10.75
C ASP A 20 1.03 15.09 11.04
N GLY A 21 2.33 15.17 11.29
CA GLY A 21 3.05 16.42 11.60
C GLY A 21 2.83 16.96 13.02
N GLN A 22 2.01 16.31 13.85
CA GLN A 22 1.71 16.80 15.21
C GLN A 22 2.59 16.20 16.31
N GLY A 23 3.63 15.44 15.93
CA GLY A 23 4.56 14.83 16.88
C GLY A 23 5.42 13.74 16.22
N ALA A 24 6.19 13.04 17.04
CA ALA A 24 7.11 12.02 16.56
C ALA A 24 6.36 10.89 15.84
N ALA A 25 6.77 10.60 14.59
CA ALA A 25 6.17 9.55 13.76
C ALA A 25 6.20 8.17 14.43
N ARG A 26 7.18 7.92 15.32
CA ARG A 26 7.26 6.71 16.15
C ARG A 26 5.93 6.37 16.84
N PHE A 27 5.17 7.37 17.28
CA PHE A 27 3.93 7.16 18.01
C PHE A 27 2.66 7.44 17.18
N ARG A 28 2.78 8.15 16.05
CA ARG A 28 1.63 8.67 15.28
C ARG A 28 1.44 8.06 13.91
N ALA A 29 2.51 7.59 13.27
CA ALA A 29 2.43 6.86 12.01
C ALA A 29 2.01 5.41 12.29
N VAL A 30 1.17 4.83 11.44
CA VAL A 30 0.45 3.59 11.74
C VAL A 30 0.25 2.70 10.51
N ALA A 31 0.27 1.38 10.69
CA ALA A 31 -0.33 0.47 9.71
C ALA A 31 -1.86 0.46 9.88
N THR A 32 -2.60 0.43 8.78
CA THR A 32 -4.05 0.67 8.79
C THR A 32 -4.89 -0.45 8.20
N SER A 33 -4.42 -1.11 7.15
CA SER A 33 -5.22 -2.07 6.39
C SER A 33 -4.37 -3.02 5.56
N ILE A 34 -4.98 -4.12 5.15
CA ILE A 34 -4.43 -5.10 4.23
C ILE A 34 -5.16 -5.01 2.89
N CYS A 35 -4.39 -4.99 1.82
CA CYS A 35 -4.86 -5.01 0.45
C CYS A 35 -4.15 -6.12 -0.33
N VAL A 36 -4.73 -6.53 -1.45
CA VAL A 36 -4.12 -7.46 -2.41
C VAL A 36 -3.99 -6.77 -3.76
N VAL A 37 -2.85 -6.96 -4.41
CA VAL A 37 -2.60 -6.49 -5.77
C VAL A 37 -3.43 -7.31 -6.75
N GLU A 38 -4.25 -6.62 -7.54
CA GLU A 38 -4.95 -7.22 -8.67
C GLU A 38 -4.12 -7.07 -9.94
N GLU A 39 -3.58 -5.87 -10.16
CA GLU A 39 -2.88 -5.50 -11.38
C GLU A 39 -1.91 -4.33 -11.14
N THR A 40 -0.80 -4.35 -11.86
CA THR A 40 0.17 -3.24 -11.93
C THR A 40 0.33 -2.80 -13.38
N ALA A 41 0.17 -1.51 -13.63
CA ALA A 41 0.41 -0.92 -14.94
C ALA A 41 1.42 0.22 -14.85
N HIS A 42 2.15 0.44 -15.94
CA HIS A 42 3.01 1.60 -16.14
C HIS A 42 2.36 2.56 -17.13
N MET A 43 2.51 3.85 -16.89
CA MET A 43 1.86 4.92 -17.66
C MET A 43 2.30 4.94 -19.13
N SER A 44 3.45 4.35 -19.47
CA SER A 44 3.91 4.20 -20.86
C SER A 44 3.19 3.09 -21.63
N GLN A 45 2.36 2.28 -20.97
CA GLN A 45 1.57 1.23 -21.61
C GLN A 45 0.29 1.79 -22.25
N PHE A 46 -0.12 2.99 -21.89
CA PHE A 46 -1.29 3.65 -22.46
C PHE A 46 -0.90 4.42 -23.72
N GLU A 47 -1.73 4.32 -24.76
CA GLU A 47 -1.50 4.99 -26.04
C GLU A 47 -1.60 6.51 -25.90
N ASP A 48 -2.62 6.98 -25.19
CA ASP A 48 -2.90 8.38 -24.99
C ASP A 48 -3.55 8.67 -23.61
N LEU A 49 -3.96 9.92 -23.42
CA LEU A 49 -4.59 10.35 -22.18
C LEU A 49 -5.97 9.72 -21.98
N GLU A 50 -6.74 9.51 -23.04
CA GLU A 50 -8.09 8.96 -22.92
C GLU A 50 -8.06 7.46 -22.60
N ASP A 51 -7.09 6.71 -23.15
CA ASP A 51 -6.82 5.31 -22.78
C ASP A 51 -6.44 5.18 -21.29
N PHE A 52 -5.52 6.03 -20.81
CA PHE A 52 -5.16 6.10 -19.40
C PHE A 52 -6.35 6.42 -18.48
N LEU A 53 -7.21 7.35 -18.89
CA LEU A 53 -8.40 7.73 -18.11
C LEU A 53 -9.47 6.64 -18.13
N ALA A 54 -9.70 6.00 -19.27
CA ALA A 54 -10.62 4.88 -19.38
C ALA A 54 -10.22 3.74 -18.44
N TYR A 55 -8.92 3.46 -18.33
CA TYR A 55 -8.38 2.49 -17.39
C TYR A 55 -8.59 2.90 -15.92
N CYS A 56 -8.30 4.16 -15.55
CA CYS A 56 -8.32 4.61 -14.16
C CYS A 56 -9.73 4.93 -13.61
N ARG A 57 -10.60 5.53 -14.42
CA ARG A 57 -11.90 6.12 -14.00
C ARG A 57 -12.80 5.18 -13.19
N PRO A 58 -12.96 3.88 -13.50
CA PRO A 58 -13.92 3.02 -12.80
C PRO A 58 -13.62 2.81 -11.31
N HIS A 59 -12.35 2.90 -10.91
CA HIS A 59 -11.90 2.49 -9.56
C HIS A 59 -10.89 3.45 -8.92
N SER A 60 -10.60 4.58 -9.56
CA SER A 60 -9.68 5.58 -9.01
C SER A 60 -10.28 6.30 -7.81
N VAL A 61 -9.48 6.47 -6.75
CA VAL A 61 -9.79 7.35 -5.62
C VAL A 61 -9.53 8.83 -5.93
N PHE A 62 -8.85 9.11 -7.05
CA PHE A 62 -8.57 10.46 -7.52
C PHE A 62 -9.63 10.90 -8.54
N PRO A 63 -10.06 12.18 -8.48
CA PRO A 63 -10.92 12.75 -9.50
C PRO A 63 -10.17 12.86 -10.84
N GLU A 64 -10.92 12.95 -11.93
CA GLU A 64 -10.38 12.93 -13.30
C GLU A 64 -9.38 14.05 -13.55
N GLU A 65 -9.61 15.25 -13.01
CA GLU A 65 -8.70 16.39 -13.17
C GLU A 65 -7.31 16.06 -12.60
N GLN A 66 -7.25 15.37 -11.46
CA GLN A 66 -5.99 14.92 -10.86
C GLN A 66 -5.34 13.81 -11.69
N LEU A 67 -6.12 12.88 -12.24
CA LEU A 67 -5.61 11.85 -13.15
C LEU A 67 -4.97 12.47 -14.39
N ARG A 68 -5.64 13.46 -15.01
CA ARG A 68 -5.09 14.24 -16.14
C ARG A 68 -3.77 14.90 -15.76
N GLU A 69 -3.69 15.51 -14.58
CA GLU A 69 -2.44 16.09 -14.09
C GLU A 69 -1.31 15.07 -13.91
N PHE A 70 -1.60 13.88 -13.37
CA PHE A 70 -0.59 12.82 -13.22
C PHE A 70 -0.04 12.40 -14.58
N TYR A 71 -0.91 12.21 -15.56
CA TYR A 71 -0.52 11.81 -16.91
C TYR A 71 0.32 12.89 -17.62
N LEU A 72 -0.10 14.15 -17.54
CA LEU A 72 0.60 15.27 -18.18
C LEU A 72 1.95 15.56 -17.52
N LYS A 73 2.02 15.51 -16.19
CA LYS A 73 3.25 15.80 -15.43
C LYS A 73 4.19 14.58 -15.37
N LYS A 74 3.77 13.41 -15.88
CA LYS A 74 4.48 12.13 -15.78
C LYS A 74 4.95 11.83 -14.35
N ARG A 75 4.13 12.21 -13.36
CA ARG A 75 4.40 11.98 -11.94
C ARG A 75 3.79 10.64 -11.54
N ASN A 76 4.55 9.85 -10.78
CA ASN A 76 4.12 8.52 -10.30
C ASN A 76 3.64 7.63 -11.46
N PRO A 77 4.56 7.17 -12.32
CA PRO A 77 4.18 6.51 -13.56
C PRO A 77 3.62 5.10 -13.36
N TYR A 78 3.49 4.61 -12.13
CA TYR A 78 2.92 3.30 -11.84
C TYR A 78 1.50 3.43 -11.30
N ILE A 79 0.61 2.59 -11.80
CA ILE A 79 -0.77 2.46 -11.39
C ILE A 79 -0.93 1.10 -10.72
N LEU A 80 -1.41 1.09 -9.48
CA LEU A 80 -1.82 -0.13 -8.79
C LEU A 80 -3.33 -0.23 -8.77
N LYS A 81 -3.85 -1.36 -9.23
CA LYS A 81 -5.21 -1.80 -8.93
C LYS A 81 -5.14 -2.79 -7.79
N ILE A 82 -5.86 -2.50 -6.71
CA ILE A 82 -5.83 -3.30 -5.48
C ILE A 82 -7.25 -3.55 -4.99
N THR A 83 -7.44 -4.70 -4.36
CA THR A 83 -8.61 -4.98 -3.55
C THR A 83 -8.34 -4.57 -2.11
N TYR A 84 -9.28 -3.87 -1.48
CA TYR A 84 -9.21 -3.54 -0.07
C TYR A 84 -9.83 -4.67 0.76
N ASN A 85 -8.99 -5.51 1.37
CA ASN A 85 -9.45 -6.75 2.00
C ASN A 85 -9.91 -6.53 3.44
N ALA A 86 -9.12 -5.85 4.26
CA ALA A 86 -9.41 -5.71 5.69
C ALA A 86 -8.80 -4.46 6.31
N ALA A 87 -9.57 -3.77 7.15
CA ALA A 87 -9.03 -2.79 8.08
C ALA A 87 -8.41 -3.50 9.30
N LEU A 88 -7.30 -2.99 9.82
CA LEU A 88 -6.80 -3.42 11.12
C LEU A 88 -7.68 -2.81 12.21
N ASN A 89 -8.22 -3.65 13.11
CA ASN A 89 -9.03 -3.21 14.25
C ASN A 89 -8.20 -2.37 15.21
N LYS A 90 -6.95 -2.78 15.44
CA LYS A 90 -5.92 -1.97 16.09
C LYS A 90 -4.91 -1.51 15.07
N ARG A 91 -4.47 -0.26 15.19
CA ARG A 91 -3.50 0.35 14.27
C ARG A 91 -2.12 0.39 14.95
N PRO A 92 -1.25 -0.62 14.77
CA PRO A 92 0.08 -0.60 15.36
C PRO A 92 0.85 0.61 14.83
N ASN A 93 1.43 1.38 15.75
CA ASN A 93 2.22 2.54 15.39
C ASN A 93 3.64 2.15 14.97
N ARG A 94 4.36 3.08 14.35
CA ARG A 94 5.73 2.87 13.86
C ARG A 94 6.67 2.28 14.93
N GLY A 95 6.54 2.71 16.18
CA GLY A 95 7.30 2.15 17.31
C GLY A 95 7.06 0.67 17.47
N LYS A 96 5.79 0.23 17.57
CA LYS A 96 5.45 -1.21 17.61
C LYS A 96 5.93 -1.98 16.38
N LEU A 97 5.82 -1.38 15.20
CA LEU A 97 6.29 -1.98 13.96
C LEU A 97 7.82 -2.20 13.95
N ILE A 98 8.59 -1.34 14.61
CA ILE A 98 10.04 -1.50 14.79
C ILE A 98 10.34 -2.50 15.91
N ASP A 99 9.78 -2.24 17.09
CA ASP A 99 10.17 -2.89 18.34
C ASP A 99 9.65 -4.34 18.43
N ILE A 100 8.48 -4.62 17.84
CA ILE A 100 7.81 -5.92 17.91
C ILE A 100 7.93 -6.66 16.57
N ALA A 101 7.54 -6.01 15.46
CA ALA A 101 7.60 -6.64 14.15
C ALA A 101 9.01 -6.61 13.52
N GLY A 102 10.00 -5.97 14.16
CA GLY A 102 11.39 -5.99 13.70
C GLY A 102 11.62 -5.29 12.36
N ILE A 103 10.78 -4.32 11.99
CA ILE A 103 10.98 -3.53 10.77
C ILE A 103 12.15 -2.57 10.99
N ASN A 104 13.10 -2.55 10.06
CA ASN A 104 14.30 -1.74 10.19
C ASN A 104 13.96 -0.23 10.26
N GLU A 105 14.33 0.42 11.37
CA GLU A 105 14.13 1.85 11.57
C GLU A 105 14.93 2.72 10.60
N SER A 106 16.12 2.26 10.18
CA SER A 106 17.02 3.05 9.32
C SER A 106 16.63 3.07 7.85
N MET A 107 15.70 2.20 7.43
CA MET A 107 15.23 2.18 6.05
C MET A 107 14.28 3.34 5.76
N ARG A 108 14.11 3.70 4.48
CA ARG A 108 13.09 4.66 4.06
C ARG A 108 11.73 3.96 3.99
N TRP A 109 10.79 4.38 4.85
CA TRP A 109 9.43 3.81 4.92
C TRP A 109 8.53 4.38 3.82
N SER A 110 8.86 4.02 2.58
CA SER A 110 8.04 4.26 1.39
C SER A 110 7.26 2.98 1.05
N CYS A 111 7.63 2.30 -0.03
CA CYS A 111 7.24 0.93 -0.31
C CYS A 111 8.43 0.02 0.01
N ILE A 112 8.27 -0.90 0.97
CA ILE A 112 9.33 -1.80 1.45
C ILE A 112 8.82 -3.23 1.42
N LYS A 113 9.71 -4.18 1.13
CA LYS A 113 9.39 -5.60 1.25
C LYS A 113 9.40 -6.00 2.72
N LEU A 114 8.39 -6.75 3.14
CA LEU A 114 8.32 -7.37 4.46
C LEU A 114 8.66 -8.85 4.35
N ALA A 115 9.29 -9.40 5.38
CA ALA A 115 9.33 -10.85 5.57
C ALA A 115 7.99 -11.34 6.13
N ASP A 116 7.67 -12.61 5.91
CA ASP A 116 6.41 -13.23 6.35
C ASP A 116 6.20 -13.09 7.87
N SER A 117 7.28 -13.21 8.66
CA SER A 117 7.23 -13.01 10.11
C SER A 117 6.84 -11.59 10.52
N GLN A 118 7.33 -10.58 9.78
CA GLN A 118 6.98 -9.18 10.01
C GLN A 118 5.51 -8.93 9.66
N PHE A 119 5.05 -9.47 8.53
CA PHE A 119 3.64 -9.40 8.14
C PHE A 119 2.72 -10.06 9.17
N ASN A 120 3.04 -11.28 9.60
CA ASN A 120 2.26 -12.01 10.60
C ASN A 120 2.20 -11.25 11.93
N SER A 121 3.31 -10.64 12.36
CA SER A 121 3.33 -9.79 13.56
C SER A 121 2.41 -8.56 13.43
N ILE A 122 2.35 -7.94 12.24
CA ILE A 122 1.43 -6.83 11.98
C ILE A 122 -0.02 -7.28 12.04
N VAL A 123 -0.35 -8.43 11.44
CA VAL A 123 -1.69 -9.02 11.48
C VAL A 123 -2.13 -9.27 12.92
N GLU A 124 -1.27 -9.90 13.72
CA GLU A 124 -1.53 -10.21 15.12
C GLU A 124 -1.77 -8.94 15.95
N MET A 125 -0.86 -7.96 15.85
CA MET A 125 -1.02 -6.66 16.52
C MET A 125 -2.23 -5.87 16.02
N GLY A 126 -2.62 -6.11 14.77
CA GLY A 126 -3.73 -5.44 14.09
C GLY A 126 -5.10 -5.97 14.50
N GLU A 127 -5.15 -7.11 15.19
CA GLU A 127 -6.37 -7.79 15.63
C GLU A 127 -7.40 -7.97 14.50
N ILE A 128 -6.91 -8.30 13.29
CA ILE A 128 -7.80 -8.59 12.17
C ILE A 128 -8.67 -9.79 12.52
N ASN A 129 -9.93 -9.78 12.08
CA ASN A 129 -10.78 -10.94 12.20
C ASN A 129 -10.14 -12.12 11.43
N GLU A 130 -9.71 -13.15 12.15
CA GLU A 130 -9.02 -14.33 11.60
C GLU A 130 -9.82 -15.00 10.47
N ARG A 131 -11.16 -14.86 10.45
CA ARG A 131 -12.01 -15.37 9.37
C ARG A 131 -11.74 -14.74 8.00
N LEU A 132 -11.09 -13.58 7.97
CA LEU A 132 -10.67 -12.89 6.74
C LEU A 132 -9.31 -13.40 6.22
N ILE A 133 -8.60 -14.19 7.02
CA ILE A 133 -7.25 -14.70 6.69
C ILE A 133 -7.37 -16.20 6.45
N ILE A 134 -7.45 -16.59 5.18
CA ILE A 134 -7.52 -18.00 4.79
C ILE A 134 -6.08 -18.49 4.54
N ASN A 135 -5.48 -19.12 5.54
CA ASN A 135 -4.25 -19.89 5.34
C ASN A 135 -4.60 -21.15 4.55
N LYS A 136 -4.13 -21.23 3.29
CA LYS A 136 -4.08 -22.52 2.58
C LYS A 136 -2.83 -23.25 3.09
N ALA A 137 -3.04 -24.40 3.71
CA ALA A 137 -1.99 -25.34 4.11
C ALA A 137 -1.31 -25.98 2.90
#